data_AF-A0A967THQ4-F1
#
_entry.id   AF-A0A967THQ4-F1
#
_cell.length_a   1.000
_cell.length_b   1.000
_cell.length_c   1.000
_cell.angle_alpha   90.00
_cell.angle_beta   90.00
_cell.angle_gamma   90.00
#
_symmetry.space_group_name_H-M   'P 1'
#
loop_
_entity.id
_entity.type
_entity.pdbx_description
1 polymer ?
#
loop_
_entity_poly.entity_id
_entity_poly.type
_entity_poly.pdbx_seq_one_letter_code
_entity_poly.pdbx_strand_id
1 'polypeptide(L)'
;VAAARLEGLPVYHGSVLSDQADEELELPGIGKIFALTANDEVNALSARHFVHLFGRENLFQLSPARKPTEGSAELGSEFRTRVLFGAELTYDELQRRFEAGYEFRGTPLTKQFGLEKWRRAHGPDAIPILTVDEGSDVTVATRDKSLAPEPGDTLLALAPPEPVKVEARKEG
;
A
#
# COMPACT_ATOMS: atom_id res chain seq x y z
N VAL A 1 -9.36 -13.62 3.76
CA VAL A 1 -9.86 -14.43 2.63
C VAL A 1 -11.37 -14.37 2.46
N ALA A 2 -12.18 -14.71 3.48
CA ALA A 2 -13.64 -14.74 3.33
C ALA A 2 -14.25 -13.38 2.93
N ALA A 3 -13.85 -12.28 3.57
CA ALA A 3 -14.34 -10.94 3.24
C ALA A 3 -14.08 -10.55 1.77
N ALA A 4 -12.83 -10.67 1.30
CA ALA A 4 -12.47 -10.38 -0.09
C ALA A 4 -13.22 -11.26 -1.11
N ARG A 5 -13.46 -12.54 -0.79
CA ARG A 5 -14.29 -13.43 -1.63
C ARG A 5 -15.74 -12.98 -1.70
N LEU A 6 -16.32 -12.51 -0.60
CA LEU A 6 -17.68 -11.97 -0.58
C LEU A 6 -17.81 -10.70 -1.42
N GLU A 7 -16.74 -9.91 -1.55
CA GLU A 7 -16.66 -8.75 -2.44
C GLU A 7 -16.34 -9.11 -3.90
N GLY A 8 -16.25 -10.40 -4.22
CA GLY A 8 -15.99 -10.87 -5.60
C GLY A 8 -14.56 -10.69 -6.06
N LEU A 9 -13.62 -10.38 -5.16
CA LEU A 9 -12.21 -10.28 -5.51
C LEU A 9 -11.62 -11.69 -5.73
N PRO A 10 -10.73 -11.88 -6.71
CA PRO A 10 -9.97 -13.13 -6.87
C PRO A 10 -9.15 -13.41 -5.61
N VAL A 11 -9.29 -14.61 -5.03
CA VAL A 11 -8.56 -14.97 -3.80
C VAL A 11 -8.02 -16.38 -3.86
N TYR A 12 -6.70 -16.47 -3.79
CA TYR A 12 -5.96 -17.69 -3.49
C TYR A 12 -5.77 -17.85 -1.97
N HIS A 13 -5.90 -19.08 -1.47
CA HIS A 13 -5.66 -19.40 -0.06
C HIS A 13 -4.60 -20.48 0.04
N GLY A 14 -3.37 -20.06 0.35
CA GLY A 14 -2.20 -20.93 0.44
C GLY A 14 -0.94 -20.10 0.61
N SER A 15 0.22 -20.77 0.62
CA SER A 15 1.50 -20.08 0.56
C SER A 15 1.75 -19.60 -0.86
N VAL A 16 2.11 -18.33 -1.04
CA VAL A 16 2.45 -17.78 -2.35
C VAL A 16 3.79 -18.33 -2.90
N LEU A 17 4.53 -19.07 -2.08
CA LEU A 17 5.85 -19.64 -2.39
C LEU A 17 5.82 -21.15 -2.70
N SER A 18 4.65 -21.78 -2.76
CA SER A 18 4.53 -23.21 -3.07
C SER A 18 4.38 -23.45 -4.56
N ASP A 19 4.84 -24.61 -5.06
CA ASP A 19 4.65 -25.02 -6.46
C ASP A 19 3.18 -24.95 -6.91
N GLN A 20 2.26 -25.34 -6.01
CA GLN A 20 0.82 -25.24 -6.26
C GLN A 20 0.36 -23.81 -6.56
N ALA A 21 0.98 -22.81 -5.94
CA ALA A 21 0.65 -21.41 -6.19
C ALA A 21 1.14 -20.97 -7.58
N ASP A 22 2.29 -21.47 -8.04
CA ASP A 22 2.79 -21.17 -9.39
C ASP A 22 1.86 -21.74 -10.49
N GLU A 23 1.16 -22.83 -10.21
CA GLU A 23 0.20 -23.44 -11.13
C GLU A 23 -1.20 -22.78 -11.06
N GLU A 24 -1.66 -22.40 -9.87
CA GLU A 24 -3.04 -21.91 -9.65
C GLU A 24 -3.18 -20.39 -9.69
N LEU A 25 -2.11 -19.62 -9.49
CA LEU A 25 -2.19 -18.16 -9.51
C LEU A 25 -2.37 -17.62 -10.94
N GLU A 26 -3.54 -17.05 -11.19
CA GLU A 26 -3.80 -16.28 -12.41
C GLU A 26 -3.18 -14.88 -12.30
N LEU A 27 -1.90 -14.78 -12.67
CA LEU A 27 -1.14 -13.54 -12.71
C LEU A 27 -1.25 -12.68 -13.99
N PRO A 28 -1.73 -13.18 -15.15
CA PRO A 28 -1.92 -12.32 -16.33
C PRO A 28 -2.80 -11.10 -16.04
N GLY A 29 -2.36 -9.92 -16.47
CA GLY A 29 -3.06 -8.65 -16.21
C GLY A 29 -2.76 -8.02 -14.85
N ILE A 30 -2.09 -8.73 -13.94
CA ILE A 30 -1.54 -8.13 -12.73
C ILE A 30 -0.27 -7.37 -13.10
N GLY A 31 -0.25 -6.08 -12.80
CA GLY A 31 0.91 -5.23 -13.09
C GLY A 31 1.85 -5.02 -11.90
N LYS A 32 1.39 -5.28 -10.67
CA LYS A 32 2.08 -4.92 -9.41
C LYS A 32 1.76 -5.91 -8.30
N ILE A 33 2.73 -6.17 -7.42
CA ILE A 33 2.55 -7.01 -6.23
C ILE A 33 2.90 -6.22 -4.96
N PHE A 34 2.07 -6.38 -3.94
CA PHE A 34 2.27 -5.82 -2.61
C PHE A 34 2.44 -6.95 -1.58
N ALA A 35 3.63 -7.08 -1.01
CA ALA A 35 3.93 -8.01 0.07
C ALA A 35 3.69 -7.30 1.43
N LEU A 36 2.52 -7.55 2.02
CA LEU A 36 2.00 -6.81 3.18
C LEU A 36 1.83 -7.69 4.42
N THR A 37 2.62 -8.76 4.56
CA THR A 37 2.52 -9.66 5.72
C THR A 37 3.32 -9.14 6.92
N ALA A 38 3.01 -9.61 8.12
CA ALA A 38 3.79 -9.33 9.32
C ALA A 38 5.18 -10.02 9.33
N ASN A 39 5.42 -10.94 8.39
CA ASN A 39 6.65 -11.71 8.32
C ASN A 39 7.56 -11.15 7.23
N ASP A 40 8.59 -10.43 7.64
CA ASP A 40 9.58 -9.81 6.75
C ASP A 40 10.28 -10.83 5.86
N GLU A 41 10.55 -12.05 6.34
CA GLU A 41 11.19 -13.11 5.55
C GLU A 41 10.26 -13.60 4.43
N VAL A 42 8.95 -13.76 4.73
CA VAL A 42 7.94 -14.12 3.71
C VAL A 42 7.81 -13.02 2.68
N ASN A 43 7.80 -11.75 3.09
CA ASN A 43 7.74 -10.62 2.16
C ASN A 43 8.97 -10.59 1.24
N ALA A 44 10.17 -10.77 1.79
CA ALA A 44 11.42 -10.79 1.04
C ALA A 44 11.52 -11.98 0.08
N LEU A 45 11.12 -13.18 0.51
CA LEU A 45 11.09 -14.38 -0.34
C LEU A 45 10.06 -14.23 -1.47
N SER A 46 8.88 -13.69 -1.18
CA SER A 46 7.84 -13.43 -2.18
C SER A 46 8.34 -12.44 -3.23
N ALA A 47 8.96 -11.34 -2.79
CA ALA A 47 9.60 -10.38 -3.68
C ALA A 47 10.65 -11.03 -4.59
N ARG A 48 11.52 -11.89 -4.02
CA ARG A 48 12.52 -12.60 -4.80
C ARG A 48 11.91 -13.60 -5.79
N HIS A 49 10.85 -14.30 -5.38
CA HIS A 49 10.13 -15.25 -6.24
C HIS A 49 9.56 -14.55 -7.45
N PHE A 50 8.87 -13.42 -7.27
CA PHE A 50 8.14 -12.72 -8.33
C PHE A 50 8.97 -11.71 -9.14
N VAL A 51 10.23 -11.46 -8.79
CA VAL A 51 11.04 -10.41 -9.45
C VAL A 51 11.21 -10.63 -10.95
N HIS A 52 11.29 -11.89 -11.38
CA HIS A 52 11.47 -12.25 -12.78
C HIS A 52 10.20 -12.03 -13.62
N LEU A 53 9.02 -12.03 -12.99
CA LEU A 53 7.73 -11.84 -13.66
C LEU A 53 7.34 -10.36 -13.74
N PHE A 54 7.52 -9.60 -12.66
CA PHE A 54 7.01 -8.22 -12.56
C PHE A 54 8.10 -7.16 -12.67
N GLY A 55 9.37 -7.54 -12.51
CA GLY A 55 10.47 -6.60 -12.36
C GLY A 55 10.48 -5.93 -10.97
N ARG A 56 11.66 -5.47 -10.55
CA ARG A 56 11.85 -4.87 -9.22
C ARG A 56 11.00 -3.62 -8.98
N GLU A 57 10.66 -2.89 -10.03
CA GLU A 57 9.91 -1.63 -9.95
C GLU A 57 8.42 -1.81 -9.64
N ASN A 58 7.88 -3.00 -9.87
CA ASN A 58 6.48 -3.35 -9.65
C ASN A 58 6.25 -4.23 -8.42
N LEU A 59 7.30 -4.48 -7.64
CA LEU A 59 7.23 -5.17 -6.38
C LEU A 59 7.35 -4.17 -5.23
N PHE A 60 6.40 -4.24 -4.32
CA PHE A 60 6.29 -3.34 -3.18
C PHE A 60 6.20 -4.17 -1.90
N GLN A 61 6.89 -3.72 -0.85
CA GLN A 61 6.82 -4.36 0.47
C GLN A 61 6.73 -3.32 1.57
N LEU A 62 6.20 -3.71 2.72
CA LEU A 62 6.24 -2.90 3.93
C LEU A 62 7.68 -2.69 4.42
N SER A 63 7.89 -1.63 5.19
CA SER A 63 9.16 -1.44 5.89
C SER A 63 9.36 -2.58 6.90
N PRO A 64 10.50 -3.29 6.88
CA PRO A 64 10.77 -4.32 7.86
C PRO A 64 10.89 -3.71 9.25
N ALA A 65 10.38 -4.41 10.27
CA ALA A 65 10.31 -3.90 11.64
C ALA A 65 11.69 -3.78 12.30
N ARG A 66 12.67 -4.58 11.85
CA ARG A 66 14.06 -4.56 12.33
C ARG A 66 14.98 -3.98 11.28
N LYS A 67 15.89 -3.09 11.69
CA LYS A 67 17.03 -2.70 10.85
C LYS A 67 17.87 -3.96 10.57
N PRO A 68 18.30 -4.19 9.32
CA PRO A 68 19.14 -5.35 9.02
C PRO A 68 20.41 -5.28 9.86
N THR A 69 20.71 -6.36 10.57
CA THR A 69 22.02 -6.59 11.18
C THR A 69 23.04 -6.85 10.07
N GLU A 70 24.33 -6.60 10.32
CA GLU A 70 25.41 -6.64 9.31
C GLU A 70 25.42 -7.92 8.45
N GLY A 71 25.01 -9.08 8.98
CA GLY A 71 24.88 -10.34 8.21
C GLY A 71 23.56 -10.51 7.42
N SER A 72 22.48 -9.86 7.83
CA SER A 72 21.20 -9.85 7.07
C SER A 72 21.15 -8.73 6.02
N ALA A 73 22.05 -7.76 6.12
CA ALA A 73 22.22 -6.69 5.14
C ALA A 73 22.73 -7.23 3.79
N GLU A 74 23.56 -8.27 3.78
CA GLU A 74 24.08 -8.87 2.54
C GLU A 74 22.99 -9.61 1.75
N LEU A 75 22.11 -10.37 2.43
CA LEU A 75 20.96 -11.03 1.80
C LEU A 75 19.84 -10.05 1.41
N GLY A 76 19.72 -8.93 2.13
CA GLY A 76 18.65 -7.95 1.96
C GLY A 76 18.97 -6.79 1.01
N SER A 77 20.25 -6.46 0.77
CA SER A 77 20.63 -5.26 -0.01
C SER A 77 20.37 -5.39 -1.51
N GLU A 78 20.53 -6.59 -2.06
CA GLU A 78 20.34 -6.85 -3.50
C GLU A 78 18.86 -7.03 -3.89
N PHE A 79 17.98 -7.27 -2.91
CA PHE A 79 16.54 -7.51 -3.10
C PHE A 79 15.67 -6.48 -2.39
N ARG A 80 16.18 -5.27 -2.13
CA ARG A 80 15.33 -4.15 -1.68
C ARG A 80 14.38 -3.76 -2.81
N THR A 81 13.22 -4.43 -2.86
CA THR A 81 12.04 -3.94 -3.56
C THR A 81 11.62 -2.59 -2.99
N ARG A 82 10.72 -1.88 -3.68
CA ARG A 82 10.38 -0.53 -3.27
C ARG A 82 9.63 -0.58 -1.94
N VAL A 83 10.27 -0.02 -0.91
CA VAL A 83 9.66 0.13 0.41
C VAL A 83 8.53 1.15 0.30
N LEU A 84 7.34 0.70 0.65
CA LEU A 84 6.13 1.50 0.69
C LEU A 84 6.25 2.60 1.75
N PHE A 85 5.84 3.81 1.39
CA PHE A 85 5.55 4.92 2.33
C PHE A 85 6.67 5.39 3.27
N GLY A 86 7.93 5.08 2.97
CA GLY A 86 9.06 5.45 3.83
C GLY A 86 9.24 4.52 5.04
N ALA A 87 10.28 4.76 5.84
CA ALA A 87 10.70 3.87 6.92
C ALA A 87 9.72 3.77 8.10
N GLU A 88 8.67 4.59 8.10
CA GLU A 88 7.78 4.79 9.25
C GLU A 88 6.51 3.93 9.20
N LEU A 89 6.27 3.21 8.09
CA LEU A 89 5.08 2.36 7.89
C LEU A 89 5.44 0.89 7.88
N THR A 90 5.73 0.36 9.07
CA THR A 90 5.84 -1.08 9.32
C THR A 90 4.45 -1.72 9.40
N TYR A 91 4.40 -3.05 9.42
CA TYR A 91 3.15 -3.78 9.66
C TYR A 91 2.50 -3.38 10.99
N ASP A 92 3.28 -3.33 12.09
CA ASP A 92 2.78 -2.92 13.41
C ASP A 92 2.21 -1.50 13.39
N GLU A 93 2.85 -0.56 12.67
CA GLU A 93 2.34 0.81 12.61
C GLU A 93 1.05 0.90 11.79
N LEU A 94 0.94 0.16 10.68
CA LEU A 94 -0.32 0.07 9.93
C LEU A 94 -1.44 -0.49 10.80
N GLN A 95 -1.16 -1.58 11.53
CA GLN A 95 -2.13 -2.19 12.43
C GLN A 95 -2.59 -1.20 13.51
N ARG A 96 -1.65 -0.50 14.17
CA ARG A 96 -1.96 0.53 15.17
C ARG A 96 -2.86 1.63 14.61
N ARG A 97 -2.61 2.08 13.38
CA ARG A 97 -3.44 3.10 12.73
C ARG A 97 -4.85 2.58 12.43
N PHE A 98 -4.99 1.36 11.92
CA PHE A 98 -6.30 0.75 11.74
C PHE A 98 -7.05 0.59 13.08
N GLU A 99 -6.36 0.20 14.15
CA GLU A 99 -6.94 0.13 15.50
C GLU A 99 -7.35 1.52 16.02
N ALA A 100 -6.63 2.57 15.63
CA ALA A 100 -6.99 3.97 15.90
C ALA A 100 -8.10 4.52 14.98
N GLY A 101 -8.67 3.70 14.10
CA GLY A 101 -9.78 4.06 13.22
C GLY A 101 -9.35 4.73 11.90
N TYR A 102 -8.09 4.61 11.50
CA TYR A 102 -7.66 5.09 10.19
C TYR A 102 -8.27 4.23 9.08
N GLU A 103 -8.53 4.85 7.94
CA GLU A 103 -9.19 4.22 6.80
C GLU A 103 -8.52 4.61 5.48
N PHE A 104 -8.59 3.74 4.47
CA PHE A 104 -8.23 4.12 3.12
C PHE A 104 -9.34 4.95 2.48
N ARG A 105 -8.98 6.08 1.89
CA ARG A 105 -9.90 7.00 1.23
C ARG A 105 -9.39 7.40 -0.14
N GLY A 106 -10.26 7.28 -1.14
CA GLY A 106 -10.02 7.78 -2.49
C GLY A 106 -10.48 9.23 -2.62
N THR A 107 -9.62 10.11 -3.12
CA THR A 107 -9.95 11.50 -3.42
C THR A 107 -9.66 11.81 -4.89
N PRO A 108 -10.67 12.15 -5.71
CA PRO A 108 -10.44 12.61 -7.06
C PRO A 108 -9.75 13.99 -7.04
N LEU A 109 -8.66 14.10 -7.76
CA LEU A 109 -7.89 15.33 -7.88
C LEU A 109 -8.35 16.12 -9.10
N THR A 110 -8.37 17.44 -8.97
CA THR A 110 -8.81 18.35 -10.03
C THR A 110 -7.80 19.45 -10.24
N LYS A 111 -7.95 20.23 -11.33
CA LYS A 111 -7.10 21.41 -11.60
C LYS A 111 -7.08 22.40 -10.43
N GLN A 112 -8.16 22.48 -9.65
CA GLN A 112 -8.31 23.38 -8.50
C GLN A 112 -8.02 22.71 -7.16
N PHE A 113 -7.83 21.38 -7.15
CA PHE A 113 -7.63 20.56 -5.95
C PHE A 113 -6.62 19.45 -6.24
N GLY A 114 -5.34 19.83 -6.31
CA GLY A 114 -4.22 18.91 -6.45
C GLY A 114 -3.61 18.48 -5.11
N LEU A 115 -2.53 17.69 -5.17
CA LEU A 115 -1.89 17.04 -4.02
C LEU A 115 -1.52 17.99 -2.88
N GLU A 116 -0.95 19.17 -3.18
CA GLU A 116 -0.58 20.12 -2.14
C GLU A 116 -1.78 20.66 -1.36
N LYS A 117 -2.89 20.93 -2.07
CA LYS A 117 -4.12 21.41 -1.44
C LYS A 117 -4.80 20.30 -0.65
N TRP A 118 -4.77 19.06 -1.18
CA TRP A 118 -5.21 17.88 -0.45
C TRP A 118 -4.45 17.72 0.88
N ARG A 119 -3.12 17.83 0.85
CA ARG A 119 -2.27 17.70 2.05
C ARG A 119 -2.57 18.77 3.10
N ARG A 120 -2.79 20.03 2.68
CA ARG A 120 -3.20 21.11 3.59
C ARG A 120 -4.59 20.88 4.20
N ALA A 121 -5.51 20.29 3.45
CA ALA A 121 -6.87 20.05 3.91
C ALA A 121 -6.98 18.87 4.91
N HIS A 122 -6.19 17.81 4.70
CA HIS A 122 -6.26 16.59 5.52
C HIS A 122 -5.21 16.53 6.63
N GLY A 123 -4.20 17.40 6.59
CA GLY A 123 -3.15 17.46 7.60
C GLY A 123 -2.02 16.45 7.40
N PRO A 124 -1.01 16.48 8.28
CA PRO A 124 0.19 15.65 8.17
C PRO A 124 -0.07 14.16 8.47
N ASP A 125 -1.12 13.84 9.22
CA ASP A 125 -1.46 12.46 9.59
C ASP A 125 -2.09 11.67 8.45
N ALA A 126 -2.54 12.34 7.38
CA ALA A 126 -3.04 11.68 6.18
C ALA A 126 -1.88 11.32 5.25
N ILE A 127 -1.80 10.04 4.89
CA ILE A 127 -0.63 9.46 4.22
C ILE A 127 -1.02 9.07 2.79
N PRO A 128 -0.49 9.75 1.77
CA PRO A 128 -0.67 9.36 0.38
C PRO A 128 -0.10 7.95 0.11
N ILE A 129 -0.91 7.09 -0.51
CA ILE A 129 -0.58 5.67 -0.75
C ILE A 129 -0.29 5.44 -2.23
N LEU A 130 -1.25 5.72 -3.08
CA LEU A 130 -1.09 5.54 -4.53
C LEU A 130 -2.02 6.48 -5.27
N THR A 131 -1.77 6.65 -6.56
CA THR A 131 -2.67 7.34 -7.48
C THR A 131 -3.12 6.36 -8.55
N VAL A 132 -4.36 6.50 -8.98
CA VAL A 132 -4.92 5.79 -10.12
C VAL A 132 -5.32 6.83 -11.16
N ASP A 133 -4.75 6.75 -12.35
CA ASP A 133 -5.09 7.66 -13.45
C ASP A 133 -6.39 7.23 -14.18
N GLU A 134 -6.85 8.04 -15.14
CA GLU A 134 -8.06 7.74 -15.92
C GLU A 134 -7.93 6.45 -16.77
N GLY A 135 -6.70 6.03 -17.09
CA GLY A 135 -6.37 4.79 -17.78
C GLY A 135 -6.27 3.57 -16.86
N SER A 136 -6.55 3.74 -15.56
CA SER A 136 -6.38 2.71 -14.52
C SER A 136 -4.92 2.31 -14.26
N ASP A 137 -3.93 3.11 -14.67
CA ASP A 137 -2.54 2.87 -14.23
C ASP A 137 -2.37 3.32 -12.78
N VAL A 138 -1.62 2.53 -12.02
CA VAL A 138 -1.40 2.74 -10.59
C VAL A 138 0.02 3.24 -10.36
N THR A 139 0.17 4.44 -9.81
CA THR A 139 1.48 4.91 -9.32
C THR A 139 1.53 4.88 -7.79
N VAL A 140 2.48 4.13 -7.24
CA VAL A 140 2.61 3.90 -5.80
C VAL A 140 3.61 4.88 -5.18
N ALA A 141 3.26 5.47 -4.03
CA ALA A 141 4.17 6.27 -3.22
C ALA A 141 5.23 5.37 -2.58
N THR A 142 6.51 5.66 -2.84
CA THR A 142 7.63 4.89 -2.27
C THR A 142 8.64 5.84 -1.69
N ARG A 143 9.55 5.34 -0.85
CA ARG A 143 10.61 6.17 -0.25
C ARG A 143 11.37 7.01 -1.27
N ASP A 144 11.66 6.42 -2.44
CA ASP A 144 12.51 7.03 -3.46
C ASP A 144 11.69 7.63 -4.63
N LYS A 145 10.35 7.55 -4.60
CA LYS A 145 9.46 8.12 -5.62
C LYS A 145 8.26 8.80 -4.96
N SER A 146 8.26 10.14 -5.02
CA SER A 146 7.10 10.94 -4.64
C SER A 146 6.00 10.86 -5.69
N LEU A 147 4.75 10.95 -5.25
CA LEU A 147 3.60 11.05 -6.14
C LEU A 147 3.57 12.44 -6.79
N ALA A 148 3.34 12.47 -8.10
CA ALA A 148 3.10 13.69 -8.88
C ALA A 148 1.80 13.52 -9.68
N PRO A 149 0.64 13.45 -9.01
CA PRO A 149 -0.63 13.21 -9.68
C PRO A 149 -1.05 14.39 -10.54
N GLU A 150 -1.75 14.08 -11.61
CA GLU A 150 -2.34 15.04 -12.53
C GLU A 150 -3.83 15.26 -12.22
N PRO A 151 -4.42 16.38 -12.67
CA PRO A 151 -5.87 16.57 -12.63
C PRO A 151 -6.58 15.43 -13.37
N GLY A 152 -7.52 14.76 -12.71
CA GLY A 152 -8.18 13.55 -13.22
C GLY A 152 -7.83 12.30 -12.40
N ASP A 153 -6.65 12.27 -11.79
CA ASP A 153 -6.21 11.15 -10.98
C ASP A 153 -7.03 11.00 -9.69
N THR A 154 -7.21 9.76 -9.24
CA THR A 154 -7.71 9.46 -7.89
C THR A 154 -6.53 9.16 -6.97
N LEU A 155 -6.37 9.97 -5.92
CA LEU A 155 -5.42 9.73 -4.85
C LEU A 155 -6.04 8.79 -3.80
N LEU A 156 -5.44 7.63 -3.58
CA LEU A 156 -5.72 6.78 -2.43
C LEU A 156 -4.78 7.18 -1.29
N ALA A 157 -5.34 7.41 -0.10
CA ALA A 157 -4.58 7.77 1.09
C ALA A 157 -5.09 7.01 2.32
N LEU A 158 -4.21 6.74 3.29
CA LEU A 158 -4.60 6.31 4.63
C LEU A 158 -4.83 7.57 5.47
N ALA A 159 -6.04 7.77 5.98
CA ALA A 159 -6.42 8.99 6.70
C ALA A 159 -6.98 8.65 8.08
N PRO A 160 -6.80 9.53 9.09
CA PRO A 160 -7.43 9.38 10.40
C PRO A 160 -8.96 9.40 10.29
N PRO A 161 -9.68 8.88 11.29
CA PRO A 161 -11.13 8.97 11.31
C PRO A 161 -11.54 10.45 11.30
N GLU A 162 -12.60 10.76 10.54
CA GLU A 162 -13.14 12.12 10.55
C GLU A 162 -13.69 12.42 11.95
N PRO A 163 -13.44 13.64 12.49
CA PRO A 163 -14.04 14.00 13.76
C PRO A 163 -15.56 13.92 13.63
N VAL A 164 -16.19 13.10 14.47
CA VAL A 164 -17.64 12.96 14.53
C VAL A 164 -18.22 14.37 14.77
N LYS A 165 -18.89 14.94 13.76
CA LYS A 165 -19.68 16.15 13.95
C LYS A 165 -20.83 15.80 14.88
N VAL A 166 -20.69 16.12 16.16
CA VAL A 166 -21.81 16.05 17.10
C VAL A 166 -22.76 17.18 16.71
N GLU A 167 -23.80 16.85 15.95
CA GLU A 167 -24.89 17.79 15.69
C GLU A 167 -25.52 18.14 17.03
N ALA A 168 -25.26 19.37 17.50
CA ALA A 168 -25.90 19.91 18.68
C ALA A 168 -27.42 19.84 18.45
N ARG A 169 -28.07 18.90 19.16
CA ARG A 169 -29.52 18.91 19.30
C ARG A 169 -29.88 20.27 19.85
N LYS A 170 -30.55 21.08 19.04
CA LYS A 170 -31.29 22.25 19.53
C LYS A 170 -32.40 21.70 20.42
N GLU A 171 -32.16 21.70 21.73
CA GLU A 171 -33.24 21.62 22.70
C GLU A 171 -34.05 22.92 22.53
N GLY A 172 -35.35 22.73 22.23
CA GLY A 172 -36.33 23.79 22.07
C GLY A 172 -36.94 24.24 23.39
#